data_AF-A0A1B6I2E3-F1
#
_entry.id   AF-A0A1B6I2E3-F1
#
_cell.length_a   1.000
_cell.length_b   1.000
_cell.length_c   1.000
_cell.angle_alpha   90.00
_cell.angle_beta   90.00
_cell.angle_gamma   90.00
#
_symmetry.space_group_name_H-M   'P 1'
#
loop_
_entity.id
_entity.type
_entity.pdbx_description
1 polymer ?
#
loop_
_entity_poly.entity_id
_entity_poly.type
_entity_poly.pdbx_seq_one_letter_code
_entity_poly.pdbx_strand_id
1 'polypeptide(L)'
;MDEQTLVILAIQLTALTGIVGSLLLYLLCKVRTKSHTYDTEFTSLNVGTGRSVLLTSCDTGFGLQLALHLSGLGFRVFAGFKPSVEDGEGETCGDSDAAKILRAHLKQRESEFSVDGVVKGVTYGTMITLPLDVTREDSLHEAVNIVRRHLPAGEDGLWAVMNTAGVCYKGRLEQQDSCQWDAMLKVNVVGTLRTARAFLTLLRNKQGRLINIGTG
;
A
#
# COMPACT_ATOMS: atom_id res chain seq x y z
N MET A 1 26.64 27.16 -56.26
CA MET A 1 26.27 26.02 -55.39
C MET A 1 25.25 25.22 -56.19
N ASP A 2 25.59 24.00 -56.59
CA ASP A 2 24.73 23.24 -57.49
C ASP A 2 23.43 22.82 -56.79
N GLU A 3 22.30 22.84 -57.52
CA GLU A 3 21.01 22.41 -56.98
C GLU A 3 21.06 21.00 -56.41
N GLN A 4 21.87 20.12 -57.02
CA GLN A 4 22.08 18.76 -56.53
C GLN A 4 22.71 18.72 -55.13
N THR A 5 23.67 19.62 -54.85
CA THR A 5 24.29 19.72 -53.51
C THR A 5 23.28 20.23 -52.48
N LEU A 6 22.40 21.14 -52.86
CA LEU A 6 21.36 21.69 -51.98
C LEU A 6 20.34 20.63 -51.59
N VAL A 7 19.89 19.81 -52.55
CA VAL A 7 18.96 18.69 -52.29
C VAL A 7 19.58 17.66 -51.34
N ILE A 8 20.85 17.29 -51.54
CA ILE A 8 21.55 16.35 -50.66
C ILE A 8 21.63 16.90 -49.22
N LEU A 9 21.96 18.19 -49.07
CA LEU A 9 22.09 18.82 -47.76
C LEU A 9 20.74 18.94 -47.03
N ALA A 10 19.65 19.19 -47.77
CA ALA A 10 18.29 19.18 -47.23
C ALA A 10 17.84 17.80 -46.73
N ILE A 11 18.18 16.72 -47.46
CA ILE A 11 17.89 15.34 -47.04
C ILE A 11 18.68 14.99 -45.77
N GLN A 12 19.95 15.38 -45.68
CA GLN A 12 20.76 15.15 -44.48
C GLN A 12 20.22 15.90 -43.27
N LEU A 13 19.77 17.15 -43.45
CA LEU A 13 19.21 17.96 -42.36
C LEU A 13 17.88 17.38 -41.84
N THR A 14 17.00 16.93 -42.73
CA THR A 14 15.74 16.29 -42.34
C THR A 14 15.98 14.98 -41.58
N ALA A 15 16.91 14.14 -42.06
CA ALA A 15 17.33 12.94 -41.35
C ALA A 15 17.89 13.24 -39.95
N LEU A 16 18.75 14.26 -39.83
CA LEU A 16 19.32 14.68 -38.56
C LEU A 16 18.24 15.14 -37.56
N THR A 17 17.27 15.95 -38.02
CA THR A 17 16.17 16.41 -37.16
C THR A 17 15.27 15.27 -36.70
N GLY A 18 15.06 14.23 -37.51
CA GLY A 18 14.32 13.03 -37.10
C GLY A 18 15.03 12.22 -36.01
N ILE A 19 16.36 12.10 -36.10
CA ILE A 19 17.16 11.42 -35.07
C ILE A 19 17.11 12.20 -33.75
N VAL A 20 17.29 13.53 -33.80
CA VAL A 20 17.22 14.38 -32.60
C VAL A 20 15.82 14.36 -31.98
N GLY A 21 14.76 14.43 -32.80
CA GLY A 21 13.38 14.35 -32.34
C GLY A 21 13.04 13.01 -31.68
N SER A 22 13.48 11.89 -32.26
CA SER A 22 13.28 10.56 -31.67
C SER A 22 14.07 10.34 -30.38
N LEU A 23 15.30 10.84 -30.29
CA LEU A 23 16.09 10.84 -29.04
C LEU A 23 15.44 11.71 -27.96
N LEU A 24 14.93 12.89 -28.30
CA LEU A 24 14.21 13.76 -27.37
C LEU A 24 12.92 13.10 -26.89
N LEU A 25 12.14 12.50 -27.79
CA LEU A 25 10.92 11.77 -27.44
C LEU A 25 11.25 10.54 -26.58
N TYR A 26 12.30 9.79 -26.90
CA TYR A 26 12.78 8.68 -26.08
C TYR A 26 13.20 9.16 -24.69
N LEU A 27 13.92 10.28 -24.58
CA LEU A 27 14.30 10.84 -23.28
C LEU A 27 13.10 11.35 -22.50
N LEU A 28 12.11 11.97 -23.15
CA LEU A 28 10.85 12.38 -22.50
C LEU A 28 10.06 11.17 -22.03
N CYS A 29 9.93 10.13 -22.85
CA CYS A 29 9.35 8.85 -22.47
C CYS A 29 10.14 8.21 -21.33
N LYS A 30 11.48 8.22 -21.37
CA LYS A 30 12.36 7.66 -20.36
C LYS A 30 12.32 8.43 -19.05
N VAL A 31 12.16 9.76 -19.07
CA VAL A 31 11.96 10.59 -17.87
C VAL A 31 10.58 10.31 -17.28
N ARG A 32 9.56 10.15 -18.13
CA ARG A 32 8.20 9.80 -17.72
C ARG A 32 8.10 8.38 -17.17
N THR A 33 8.87 7.43 -17.72
CA THR A 33 8.95 6.04 -17.24
C THR A 33 9.98 5.83 -16.15
N LYS A 34 10.94 6.74 -15.93
CA LYS A 34 11.84 6.71 -14.75
C LYS A 34 11.08 6.89 -13.44
N SER A 35 9.91 7.55 -13.49
CA SER A 35 8.94 7.54 -12.38
C SER A 35 8.39 6.13 -12.08
N HIS A 36 8.63 5.17 -12.96
CA HIS A 36 8.07 3.83 -12.96
C HIS A 36 9.16 2.77 -13.29
N THR A 37 10.38 3.00 -12.83
CA THR A 37 11.40 1.94 -12.84
C THR A 37 11.08 0.99 -11.70
N TYR A 38 10.71 -0.24 -12.07
CA TYR A 38 10.77 -1.37 -11.16
C TYR A 38 12.24 -1.51 -10.74
N ASP A 39 12.50 -1.43 -9.43
CA ASP A 39 13.81 -1.69 -8.83
C ASP A 39 14.17 -3.17 -9.05
N THR A 40 14.74 -3.49 -10.20
CA THR A 40 15.28 -4.83 -10.54
C THR A 40 16.71 -5.02 -10.00
N GLU A 41 16.98 -4.51 -8.80
CA GLU A 41 18.18 -4.85 -8.01
C GLU A 41 17.72 -5.28 -6.62
N PHE A 42 17.54 -6.59 -6.46
CA PHE A 42 17.13 -7.26 -5.21
C PHE A 42 18.24 -7.28 -4.15
N THR A 43 19.23 -6.38 -4.23
CA THR A 43 20.49 -6.44 -3.48
C THR A 43 20.82 -5.17 -2.69
N SER A 44 19.82 -4.46 -2.15
CA SER A 44 20.08 -3.51 -1.06
C SER A 44 18.97 -3.50 -0.01
N LEU A 45 19.41 -3.58 1.24
CA LEU A 45 18.62 -3.47 2.47
C LEU A 45 17.57 -2.35 2.38
N ASN A 46 16.32 -2.67 2.72
CA ASN A 46 15.17 -1.76 2.94
C ASN A 46 14.43 -1.22 1.69
N VAL A 47 13.94 -2.12 0.82
CA VAL A 47 13.04 -1.86 -0.33
C VAL A 47 11.80 -0.99 0.04
N GLY A 48 11.40 -1.01 1.31
CA GLY A 48 10.24 -0.28 1.81
C GLY A 48 10.49 1.13 2.36
N THR A 49 11.75 1.57 2.47
CA THR A 49 12.06 2.86 3.10
C THR A 49 11.33 4.02 2.41
N GLY A 50 10.64 4.84 3.21
CA GLY A 50 9.82 5.96 2.71
C GLY A 50 8.54 5.56 1.98
N ARG A 51 8.18 4.26 1.94
CA ARG A 51 6.94 3.79 1.33
C ARG A 51 5.92 3.46 2.43
N SER A 52 4.76 4.09 2.33
CA SER A 52 3.64 3.85 3.25
C SER A 52 2.62 2.90 2.64
N VAL A 53 2.22 1.87 3.38
CA VAL A 53 1.25 0.85 2.95
C VAL A 53 0.13 0.72 3.97
N LEU A 54 -1.08 0.50 3.49
CA LEU A 54 -2.24 0.15 4.31
C LEU A 54 -2.57 -1.33 4.12
N LEU A 55 -2.72 -2.05 5.22
CA LEU A 55 -3.22 -3.42 5.27
C LEU A 55 -4.58 -3.43 5.93
N THR A 56 -5.60 -3.95 5.26
CA THR A 56 -6.91 -4.19 5.90
C THR A 56 -6.87 -5.53 6.64
N SER A 57 -7.49 -5.63 7.82
CA SER A 57 -7.66 -6.89 8.58
C SER A 57 -6.38 -7.61 9.01
N CYS A 58 -5.57 -6.93 9.82
CA CYS A 58 -4.41 -7.47 10.54
C CYS A 58 -4.79 -8.29 11.79
N ASP A 59 -6.09 -8.48 12.05
CA ASP A 59 -6.63 -9.40 13.05
C ASP A 59 -6.53 -10.88 12.62
N THR A 60 -6.30 -11.13 11.33
CA THR A 60 -6.05 -12.48 10.79
C THR A 60 -4.58 -12.86 10.87
N GLY A 61 -4.27 -14.17 10.95
CA GLY A 61 -2.88 -14.64 10.98
C GLY A 61 -2.05 -14.22 9.75
N PHE A 62 -2.66 -14.26 8.56
CA PHE A 62 -2.00 -13.81 7.33
C PHE A 62 -1.80 -12.28 7.31
N GLY A 63 -2.82 -11.49 7.68
CA GLY A 63 -2.71 -10.04 7.76
C GLY A 63 -1.65 -9.58 8.76
N LEU A 64 -1.56 -10.23 9.92
CA LEU A 64 -0.53 -9.97 10.93
C LEU A 64 0.87 -10.30 10.44
N GLN A 65 1.06 -11.48 9.85
CA GLN A 65 2.38 -11.90 9.33
C GLN A 65 2.84 -11.01 8.18
N LEU A 66 1.92 -10.59 7.31
CA LEU A 66 2.22 -9.65 6.22
C LEU A 66 2.61 -8.27 6.76
N ALA A 67 1.92 -7.77 7.79
CA ALA A 67 2.27 -6.51 8.44
C ALA A 67 3.69 -6.55 9.04
N LEU A 68 4.02 -7.62 9.77
CA LEU A 68 5.35 -7.83 10.36
C LEU A 68 6.44 -7.95 9.29
N HIS A 69 6.16 -8.67 8.20
CA HIS A 69 7.12 -8.84 7.11
C HIS A 69 7.40 -7.52 6.39
N LEU A 70 6.36 -6.74 6.05
CA LEU A 70 6.53 -5.43 5.39
C LEU A 70 7.25 -4.43 6.29
N SER A 71 6.95 -4.41 7.60
CA SER A 71 7.72 -3.61 8.56
C SER A 71 9.20 -4.06 8.59
N GLY A 72 9.46 -5.37 8.55
CA GLY A 72 10.81 -5.94 8.40
C GLY A 72 11.57 -5.47 7.16
N LEU A 73 10.86 -5.17 6.07
CA LEU A 73 11.42 -4.65 4.82
C LEU A 73 11.56 -3.11 4.79
N GLY A 74 11.23 -2.42 5.88
CA GLY A 74 11.37 -0.96 6.01
C GLY A 74 10.12 -0.15 5.64
N PHE A 75 8.98 -0.80 5.34
CA PHE A 75 7.75 -0.09 5.01
C PHE A 75 7.10 0.56 6.24
N ARG A 76 6.51 1.74 6.06
CA ARG A 76 5.56 2.28 7.03
C ARG A 76 4.23 1.57 6.86
N VAL A 77 3.85 0.74 7.83
CA VAL A 77 2.65 -0.10 7.77
C VAL A 77 1.53 0.50 8.62
N PHE A 78 0.42 0.84 7.98
CA PHE A 78 -0.86 1.08 8.64
C PHE A 78 -1.60 -0.25 8.74
N ALA A 79 -1.66 -0.81 9.93
CA ALA A 79 -2.26 -2.11 10.21
C ALA A 79 -3.72 -1.92 10.65
N GLY A 80 -4.67 -2.24 9.78
CA GLY A 80 -6.11 -2.10 10.00
C GLY A 80 -6.67 -3.23 10.85
N PHE A 81 -7.40 -2.92 11.92
CA PHE A 81 -8.09 -3.89 12.77
C PHE A 81 -9.56 -3.56 12.86
N LYS A 82 -10.42 -4.58 12.78
CA LYS A 82 -11.84 -4.39 13.04
C LYS A 82 -12.04 -4.18 14.55
N PRO A 83 -12.57 -3.03 14.99
CA PRO A 83 -12.82 -2.81 16.42
C PRO A 83 -13.90 -3.78 16.90
N SER A 84 -13.64 -4.49 18.01
CA SER A 84 -14.68 -5.23 18.73
C SER A 84 -15.47 -4.26 19.59
N VAL A 85 -16.80 -4.27 19.46
CA VAL A 85 -17.69 -3.54 20.37
C VAL A 85 -17.70 -4.35 21.67
N GLU A 86 -16.93 -3.92 22.67
CA GLU A 86 -17.23 -4.28 24.05
C GLU A 86 -18.19 -3.21 24.61
N ASP A 87 -19.20 -3.66 25.35
CA ASP A 87 -20.25 -2.81 25.92
C ASP A 87 -19.66 -1.76 26.87
N GLY A 88 -19.53 -0.51 26.41
CA GLY A 88 -19.21 0.65 27.28
C GLY A 88 -18.27 1.67 26.64
N GLU A 89 -18.85 2.84 26.30
CA GLU A 89 -18.24 4.15 26.05
C GLU A 89 -16.74 4.23 25.71
N GLY A 90 -16.47 4.28 24.41
CA GLY A 90 -15.18 4.66 23.82
C GLY A 90 -14.85 3.74 22.64
N GLU A 91 -14.75 4.30 21.43
CA GLU A 91 -14.17 3.60 20.27
C GLU A 91 -12.66 3.42 20.46
N THR A 92 -12.26 2.72 21.51
CA THR A 92 -10.92 2.15 21.62
C THR A 92 -10.89 0.88 20.81
N CYS A 93 -9.84 0.71 19.99
CA CYS A 93 -9.57 -0.51 19.24
C CYS A 93 -9.60 -1.70 20.21
N GLY A 94 -10.76 -2.39 20.26
CA GLY A 94 -10.98 -3.54 21.11
C GLY A 94 -9.89 -4.58 20.88
N ASP A 95 -9.43 -5.15 21.99
CA ASP A 95 -8.08 -5.67 22.17
C ASP A 95 -7.97 -7.09 21.56
N SER A 96 -8.13 -7.19 20.24
CA SER A 96 -7.90 -8.42 19.48
C SER A 96 -6.51 -8.97 19.85
N ASP A 97 -6.40 -10.28 20.08
CA ASP A 97 -5.15 -10.91 20.48
C ASP A 97 -4.00 -10.58 19.51
N ALA A 98 -4.32 -10.45 18.21
CA ALA A 98 -3.37 -10.01 17.19
C ALA A 98 -2.88 -8.56 17.42
N ALA A 99 -3.77 -7.65 17.83
CA ALA A 99 -3.41 -6.27 18.16
C ALA A 99 -2.54 -6.21 19.42
N LYS A 100 -2.80 -7.04 20.44
CA LYS A 100 -1.96 -7.17 21.64
C LYS A 100 -0.57 -7.68 21.29
N ILE A 101 -0.48 -8.75 20.50
CA ILE A 101 0.80 -9.31 20.02
C ILE A 101 1.59 -8.24 19.27
N LEU A 102 0.92 -7.50 18.39
CA LEU A 102 1.56 -6.45 17.60
C LEU A 102 2.05 -5.28 18.46
N ARG A 103 1.25 -4.83 19.43
CA ARG A 103 1.66 -3.81 20.42
C ARG A 103 2.81 -4.29 21.30
N ALA A 104 2.80 -5.56 21.71
CA ALA A 104 3.90 -6.16 22.46
C ALA A 104 5.19 -6.22 21.62
N HIS A 105 5.07 -6.58 20.34
CA HIS A 105 6.20 -6.63 19.41
C HIS A 105 6.77 -5.23 19.12
N LEU A 106 5.90 -4.22 19.00
CA LEU A 106 6.28 -2.82 18.91
C LEU A 106 7.05 -2.36 20.16
N LYS A 107 6.51 -2.65 21.36
CA LYS A 107 7.12 -2.26 22.64
C LYS A 107 8.46 -2.95 22.89
N GLN A 108 8.59 -4.23 22.54
CA GLN A 108 9.88 -4.95 22.63
C GLN A 108 10.93 -4.33 21.70
N ARG A 109 10.55 -3.97 20.48
CA ARG A 109 11.48 -3.38 19.51
C ARG A 109 11.90 -1.95 19.86
N GLU A 110 11.04 -1.17 20.51
CA GLU A 110 11.43 0.11 21.12
C GLU A 110 12.50 -0.08 22.22
N SER A 111 12.38 -1.15 23.02
CA SER A 111 13.37 -1.46 24.06
C SER A 111 14.71 -1.98 23.51
N GLU A 112 14.72 -2.72 22.40
CA GLU A 112 15.96 -3.19 21.75
C GLU A 112 16.73 -2.06 21.04
N PHE A 113 16.00 -1.07 20.47
CA PHE A 113 16.61 0.11 19.85
C PHE A 113 17.37 1.00 20.85
N SER A 114 17.07 0.86 22.15
CA SER A 114 17.62 1.70 23.22
C SER A 114 18.95 1.21 23.78
N VAL A 115 19.39 -0.03 23.46
CA VAL A 115 20.46 -0.70 24.24
C VAL A 115 21.82 -0.80 23.54
N ASP A 116 21.91 -0.93 22.21
CA ASP A 116 23.23 -1.06 21.56
C ASP A 116 23.27 -0.31 20.21
N GLY A 117 23.98 0.82 20.19
CA GLY A 117 24.15 1.72 19.04
C GLY A 117 24.88 1.14 17.83
N VAL A 118 24.97 -0.18 17.68
CA VAL A 118 25.53 -0.87 16.51
C VAL A 118 24.77 -2.18 16.28
N VAL A 119 23.73 -2.16 15.43
CA VAL A 119 23.16 -3.38 14.83
C VAL A 119 23.10 -3.21 13.31
N LYS A 120 23.66 -4.20 12.60
CA LYS A 120 23.87 -4.28 11.15
C LYS A 120 22.63 -3.87 10.33
N GLY A 121 22.65 -2.68 9.72
CA GLY A 121 22.05 -2.31 8.43
C GLY A 121 20.52 -2.41 8.20
N VAL A 122 19.75 -3.10 9.04
CA VAL A 122 18.30 -3.27 8.80
C VAL A 122 17.54 -2.12 9.45
N THR A 123 16.98 -1.24 8.61
CA THR A 123 16.13 -0.14 9.06
C THR A 123 14.70 -0.66 9.07
N TYR A 124 14.19 -1.01 10.25
CA TYR A 124 12.81 -1.46 10.40
C TYR A 124 11.83 -0.31 10.11
N GLY A 125 10.74 -0.64 9.44
CA GLY A 125 9.69 0.30 9.10
C GLY A 125 8.72 0.51 10.27
N THR A 126 8.16 1.72 10.37
CA THR A 126 7.20 2.07 11.43
C THR A 126 5.88 1.32 11.23
N MET A 127 5.27 0.83 12.31
CA MET A 127 3.96 0.19 12.24
C MET A 127 2.97 0.91 13.15
N ILE A 128 1.77 1.17 12.61
CA ILE A 128 0.74 2.00 13.23
C ILE A 128 -0.57 1.22 13.19
N THR A 129 -1.14 0.95 14.34
CA THR A 129 -2.46 0.31 14.46
C THR A 129 -3.55 1.29 14.08
N LEU A 130 -4.52 0.84 13.29
CA LEU A 130 -5.59 1.65 12.73
C LEU A 130 -6.94 0.94 12.93
N PRO A 131 -7.91 1.53 13.65
CA PRO A 131 -9.28 1.03 13.63
C PRO A 131 -9.83 1.13 12.20
N LEU A 132 -10.28 0.01 11.65
CA LEU A 132 -10.73 -0.06 10.27
C LEU A 132 -11.72 -1.22 10.07
N ASP A 133 -13.00 -0.88 9.90
CA ASP A 133 -14.03 -1.77 9.40
C ASP A 133 -14.41 -1.41 7.97
N VAL A 134 -14.00 -2.24 7.00
CA VAL A 134 -14.25 -2.02 5.56
C VAL A 134 -15.74 -2.02 5.21
N THR A 135 -16.61 -2.55 6.09
CA THR A 135 -18.07 -2.57 5.87
C THR A 135 -18.76 -1.26 6.24
N ARG A 136 -18.05 -0.37 6.94
CA ARG A 136 -18.53 0.88 7.52
C ARG A 136 -17.85 2.09 6.85
N GLU A 137 -18.65 2.99 6.26
CA GLU A 137 -18.11 4.14 5.53
C GLU A 137 -17.50 5.19 6.47
N ASP A 138 -18.13 5.42 7.62
CA ASP A 138 -17.61 6.28 8.68
C ASP A 138 -16.24 5.81 9.18
N SER A 139 -16.09 4.50 9.44
CA SER A 139 -14.79 3.92 9.83
C SER A 139 -13.72 4.14 8.77
N LEU A 140 -14.06 4.01 7.48
CA LEU A 140 -13.15 4.29 6.37
C LEU A 140 -12.71 5.77 6.32
N HIS A 141 -13.64 6.71 6.53
CA HIS A 141 -13.32 8.14 6.53
C HIS A 141 -12.42 8.51 7.70
N GLU A 142 -12.70 7.97 8.89
CA GLU A 142 -11.85 8.16 10.05
C GLU A 142 -10.45 7.58 9.82
N ALA A 143 -10.37 6.38 9.26
CA ALA A 143 -9.11 5.73 8.93
C ALA A 143 -8.28 6.57 7.96
N VAL A 144 -8.89 7.17 6.93
CA VAL A 144 -8.21 8.11 6.02
C VAL A 144 -7.64 9.32 6.78
N ASN A 145 -8.39 9.87 7.73
CA ASN A 145 -7.94 11.00 8.54
C ASN A 145 -6.75 10.62 9.44
N ILE A 146 -6.80 9.45 10.08
CA ILE A 146 -5.71 8.94 10.92
C ILE A 146 -4.46 8.71 10.05
N VAL A 147 -4.61 8.07 8.88
CA VAL A 147 -3.50 7.84 7.95
C VAL A 147 -2.83 9.16 7.57
N ARG A 148 -3.61 10.17 7.14
CA ARG A 148 -3.06 11.49 6.78
C ARG A 148 -2.26 12.15 7.89
N ARG A 149 -2.73 12.09 9.14
CA ARG A 149 -2.03 12.66 10.31
C ARG A 149 -0.68 11.99 10.58
N HIS A 150 -0.56 10.71 10.22
CA HIS A 150 0.61 9.89 10.51
C HIS A 150 1.54 9.70 9.30
N LEU A 151 1.21 10.30 8.15
CA LEU A 151 2.14 10.37 7.02
C LEU A 151 3.28 11.35 7.34
N PRO A 152 4.50 11.12 6.81
CA PRO A 152 5.60 12.05 6.95
C PRO A 152 5.26 13.46 6.43
N ALA A 153 5.88 14.49 7.00
CA ALA A 153 5.67 15.86 6.55
C ALA A 153 6.02 16.02 5.06
N GLY A 154 5.11 16.60 4.28
CA GLY A 154 5.25 16.75 2.82
C GLY A 154 4.87 15.52 2.01
N GLU A 155 4.47 14.41 2.66
CA GLU A 155 3.89 13.26 1.99
C GLU A 155 2.36 13.22 2.16
N ASP A 156 1.64 13.03 1.06
CA ASP A 156 0.17 12.90 1.06
C ASP A 156 -0.28 11.73 0.18
N GLY A 157 0.24 10.53 0.44
CA GLY A 157 -0.27 9.35 -0.25
C GLY A 157 0.29 8.01 0.22
N LEU A 158 -0.30 6.95 -0.31
CA LEU A 158 0.02 5.57 0.00
C LEU A 158 0.63 4.88 -1.23
N TRP A 159 1.69 4.11 -1.02
CA TRP A 159 2.32 3.28 -2.05
C TRP A 159 1.44 2.09 -2.41
N ALA A 160 0.78 1.48 -1.42
CA ALA A 160 -0.21 0.45 -1.67
C ALA A 160 -1.30 0.43 -0.59
N VAL A 161 -2.49 -0.01 -1.01
CA VAL A 161 -3.55 -0.48 -0.13
C VAL A 161 -3.76 -1.95 -0.44
N MET A 162 -3.54 -2.79 0.56
CA MET A 162 -3.66 -4.23 0.48
C MET A 162 -4.96 -4.65 1.17
N ASN A 163 -5.94 -5.03 0.35
CA ASN A 163 -7.21 -5.53 0.83
C ASN A 163 -7.10 -7.03 1.09
N THR A 164 -6.94 -7.37 2.36
CA THR A 164 -6.84 -8.73 2.90
C THR A 164 -8.09 -9.10 3.70
N ALA A 165 -9.01 -8.15 3.91
CA ALA A 165 -10.27 -8.40 4.60
C ALA A 165 -11.13 -9.38 3.78
N GLY A 166 -11.44 -10.52 4.39
CA GLY A 166 -12.20 -11.57 3.72
C GLY A 166 -12.94 -12.47 4.70
N VAL A 167 -14.17 -12.83 4.34
CA VAL A 167 -14.97 -13.85 5.03
C VAL A 167 -15.29 -14.96 4.03
N CYS A 168 -15.09 -16.21 4.44
CA CYS A 168 -15.43 -17.38 3.64
C CYS A 168 -16.22 -18.35 4.52
N TYR A 169 -17.47 -18.62 4.15
CA TYR A 169 -18.25 -19.71 4.74
C TYR A 169 -18.03 -20.96 3.88
N LYS A 170 -17.61 -22.06 4.49
CA LYS A 170 -17.37 -23.33 3.81
C LYS A 170 -18.58 -24.25 3.98
N GLY A 171 -18.86 -25.06 2.98
CA GLY A 171 -19.97 -26.02 3.02
C GLY A 171 -20.59 -26.23 1.65
N ARG A 172 -21.59 -27.12 1.59
CA ARG A 172 -22.42 -27.27 0.39
C ARG A 172 -23.35 -26.06 0.27
N LEU A 173 -23.70 -25.66 -0.95
CA LEU A 173 -24.51 -24.47 -1.18
C LEU A 173 -25.86 -24.52 -0.44
N GLU A 174 -26.47 -25.70 -0.39
CA GLU A 174 -27.73 -25.95 0.32
C GLU A 174 -27.63 -25.85 1.86
N GLN A 175 -26.43 -25.79 2.42
CA GLN A 175 -26.17 -25.64 3.86
C GLN A 175 -25.79 -24.20 4.22
N GLN A 176 -25.79 -23.29 3.24
CA GLN A 176 -25.39 -21.90 3.43
C GLN A 176 -26.61 -20.99 3.40
N ASP A 177 -26.77 -20.24 4.48
CA ASP A 177 -27.89 -19.30 4.60
C ASP A 177 -27.61 -18.02 3.80
N SER A 178 -28.68 -17.36 3.35
CA SER A 178 -28.56 -16.08 2.62
C SER A 178 -27.82 -15.01 3.43
N CYS A 179 -27.97 -15.01 4.75
CA CYS A 179 -27.27 -14.06 5.62
C CYS A 179 -25.74 -14.23 5.60
N GLN A 180 -25.25 -15.46 5.40
CA GLN A 180 -23.82 -15.75 5.26
C GLN A 180 -23.29 -15.21 3.93
N TRP A 181 -24.06 -15.38 2.86
CA TRP A 181 -23.75 -14.82 1.55
C TRP A 181 -23.75 -13.29 1.55
N ASP A 182 -24.75 -12.67 2.18
CA ASP A 182 -24.82 -11.21 2.33
C ASP A 182 -23.59 -10.68 3.08
N ALA A 183 -23.15 -11.37 4.13
CA ALA A 183 -21.93 -11.02 4.85
C ALA A 183 -20.68 -11.16 3.97
N MET A 184 -20.53 -12.25 3.21
CA MET A 184 -19.40 -12.44 2.29
C MET A 184 -19.35 -11.35 1.22
N LEU A 185 -20.49 -11.04 0.58
CA LEU A 185 -20.56 -10.00 -0.44
C LEU A 185 -20.27 -8.61 0.15
N LYS A 186 -20.82 -8.34 1.34
CA LYS A 186 -20.61 -7.06 2.03
C LYS A 186 -19.14 -6.82 2.38
N VAL A 187 -18.42 -7.85 2.82
CA VAL A 187 -16.99 -7.72 3.15
C VAL A 187 -16.13 -7.78 1.88
N ASN A 188 -16.21 -8.88 1.13
CA ASN A 188 -15.24 -9.23 0.08
C ASN A 188 -15.41 -8.39 -1.20
N VAL A 189 -16.62 -7.88 -1.45
CA VAL A 189 -16.93 -7.10 -2.67
C VAL A 189 -17.18 -5.64 -2.32
N VAL A 190 -18.22 -5.38 -1.51
CA VAL A 190 -18.61 -4.01 -1.16
C VAL A 190 -17.54 -3.32 -0.33
N GLY A 191 -16.98 -4.01 0.67
CA GLY A 191 -15.91 -3.47 1.51
C GLY A 191 -14.65 -3.15 0.72
N THR A 192 -14.25 -4.02 -0.21
CA THR A 192 -13.13 -3.80 -1.14
C THR A 192 -13.35 -2.55 -1.99
N LEU A 193 -14.53 -2.40 -2.59
CA LEU A 193 -14.87 -1.24 -3.41
C LEU A 193 -14.89 0.06 -2.59
N ARG A 194 -15.46 0.02 -1.39
CA ARG A 194 -15.51 1.18 -0.49
C ARG A 194 -14.11 1.60 -0.05
N THR A 195 -13.26 0.64 0.29
CA THR A 195 -11.85 0.88 0.63
C THR A 195 -11.12 1.52 -0.54
N ALA A 196 -11.28 0.98 -1.75
CA ALA A 196 -10.68 1.57 -2.95
C ALA A 196 -11.11 3.02 -3.16
N ARG A 197 -12.40 3.32 -2.97
CA ARG A 197 -12.95 4.69 -3.10
C ARG A 197 -12.43 5.63 -2.02
N ALA A 198 -12.43 5.21 -0.76
CA ALA A 198 -11.99 6.03 0.37
C ALA A 198 -10.52 6.43 0.26
N PHE A 199 -9.65 5.50 -0.13
CA PHE A 199 -8.21 5.73 -0.24
C PHE A 199 -7.75 6.17 -1.65
N LEU A 200 -8.69 6.39 -2.58
CA LEU A 200 -8.38 6.70 -3.99
C LEU A 200 -7.48 7.93 -4.15
N THR A 201 -7.76 8.99 -3.40
CA THR A 201 -6.97 10.24 -3.46
C THR A 201 -5.52 10.01 -3.02
N LEU A 202 -5.32 9.29 -1.90
CA LEU A 202 -4.00 8.96 -1.38
C LEU A 202 -3.22 8.03 -2.33
N LEU A 203 -3.90 7.09 -2.96
CA LEU A 203 -3.31 6.22 -3.98
C LEU A 203 -2.92 7.03 -5.22
N ARG A 204 -3.78 7.91 -5.73
CA ARG A 204 -3.49 8.73 -6.92
C ARG A 204 -2.29 9.65 -6.72
N ASN A 205 -2.18 10.28 -5.56
CA ASN A 205 -1.08 11.19 -5.23
C ASN A 205 0.31 10.51 -5.28
N LYS A 206 0.39 9.22 -4.98
CA LYS A 206 1.64 8.43 -4.99
C LYS A 206 1.74 7.43 -6.13
N GLN A 207 0.79 7.46 -7.09
CA GLN A 207 0.63 6.41 -8.10
C GLN A 207 0.64 5.00 -7.49
N GLY A 208 0.02 4.90 -6.31
CA GLY A 208 -0.03 3.69 -5.52
C GLY A 208 -0.92 2.61 -6.14
N ARG A 209 -0.82 1.40 -5.58
CA ARG A 209 -1.53 0.22 -6.07
C ARG A 209 -2.59 -0.25 -5.09
N LEU A 210 -3.73 -0.68 -5.61
CA LEU A 210 -4.70 -1.45 -4.84
C LEU A 210 -4.43 -2.94 -5.11
N ILE A 211 -4.07 -3.68 -4.07
CA ILE A 211 -3.80 -5.12 -4.16
C ILE A 211 -4.94 -5.82 -3.44
N ASN A 212 -5.69 -6.65 -4.15
CA ASN A 212 -6.78 -7.43 -3.56
C ASN A 212 -6.34 -8.88 -3.36
N ILE A 213 -6.47 -9.37 -2.13
CA ILE A 213 -6.17 -10.74 -1.75
C ILE A 213 -7.51 -11.39 -1.40
N GLY A 214 -8.02 -12.22 -2.31
CA GLY A 214 -9.27 -12.94 -2.10
C GLY A 214 -9.09 -14.15 -1.19
N THR A 215 -10.09 -14.41 -0.35
CA THR A 215 -10.25 -15.69 0.35
C THR A 215 -11.08 -16.62 -0.53
N GLY A 216 -10.50 -17.75 -0.94
CA GLY A 216 -11.18 -18.80 -1.69
C GLY A 216 -11.88 -19.83 -0.81
#